data_AF-A0A2N2BXM8-F1
#
_entry.id   AF-A0A2N2BXM8-F1
#
_cell.length_a   1.000
_cell.length_b   1.000
_cell.length_c   1.000
_cell.angle_alpha   90.00
_cell.angle_beta   90.00
_cell.angle_gamma   90.00
#
_symmetry.space_group_name_H-M   'P 1'
#
loop_
_entity.id
_entity.type
_entity.pdbx_description
1 polymer ?
#
loop_
_entity_poly.entity_id
_entity_poly.type
_entity_poly.pdbx_seq_one_letter_code
_entity_poly.pdbx_strand_id
1 'polypeptide(L)'
;MTKGQLEAKISEAISKFEIEYMGRGPKNIRTYIINDMIIVRLTGFLSPSEQKLTDNSQGIELFKKVRTSLFEGGRGYLETLIIDVIGVAIISTYSDISTKTGEKIIVITTNRNLEELITKK
;
A
#
# COMPACT_ATOMS: atom_id res chain seq x y z
N MET A 1 8.55 18.10 10.63
CA MET A 1 8.70 16.74 10.02
C MET A 1 8.80 16.95 8.53
N THR A 2 9.87 16.49 7.88
CA THR A 2 10.05 16.68 6.44
C THR A 2 9.15 15.73 5.64
N LYS A 3 8.97 16.01 4.34
CA LYS A 3 8.22 15.12 3.42
C LYS A 3 8.76 13.68 3.47
N GLY A 4 10.08 13.52 3.36
CA GLY A 4 10.72 12.21 3.42
C GLY A 4 10.52 11.47 4.76
N GLN A 5 10.46 12.18 5.88
CA GLN A 5 10.14 11.57 7.18
C GLN A 5 8.70 11.06 7.24
N LEU A 6 7.74 11.79 6.65
CA LEU A 6 6.35 11.35 6.58
C LEU A 6 6.19 10.15 5.64
N GLU A 7 6.84 10.17 4.48
CA GLU A 7 6.90 9.04 3.53
C GLU A 7 7.49 7.78 4.18
N ALA A 8 8.53 7.94 5.01
CA ALA A 8 9.12 6.83 5.77
C ALA A 8 8.12 6.23 6.77
N LYS A 9 7.44 7.07 7.57
CA LYS A 9 6.41 6.60 8.53
C LYS A 9 5.23 5.90 7.86
N ILE A 10 4.78 6.39 6.71
CA ILE A 10 3.74 5.72 5.91
C ILE A 10 4.25 4.35 5.43
N SER A 11 5.50 4.27 4.98
CA SER A 11 6.10 3.00 4.56
C SER A 11 6.16 1.99 5.73
N GLU A 12 6.49 2.45 6.93
CA GLU A 12 6.47 1.62 8.14
C GLU A 12 5.05 1.13 8.47
N ALA A 13 4.04 2.01 8.41
CA ALA A 13 2.64 1.66 8.64
C ALA A 13 2.12 0.62 7.64
N ILE A 14 2.44 0.79 6.35
CA ILE A 14 2.07 -0.19 5.30
C ILE A 14 2.81 -1.52 5.53
N SER A 15 4.10 -1.48 5.87
CA SER A 15 4.87 -2.70 6.16
C SER A 15 4.26 -3.47 7.34
N LYS A 16 3.87 -2.75 8.40
CA LYS A 16 3.15 -3.32 9.54
C LYS A 16 1.85 -3.99 9.12
N PHE A 17 1.04 -3.33 8.29
CA PHE A 17 -0.18 -3.91 7.72
C PHE A 17 0.10 -5.21 6.94
N GLU A 18 1.10 -5.22 6.05
CA GLU A 18 1.47 -6.40 5.27
C GLU A 18 1.96 -7.56 6.16
N ILE A 19 2.69 -7.26 7.24
CA ILE A 19 3.17 -8.29 8.17
C ILE A 19 2.04 -8.85 9.03
N GLU A 20 1.26 -7.97 9.67
CA GLU A 20 0.29 -8.38 10.69
C GLU A 20 -1.03 -8.89 10.08
N TYR A 21 -1.48 -8.29 8.97
CA TYR A 21 -2.73 -8.68 8.32
C TYR A 21 -2.52 -9.66 7.17
N MET A 22 -1.56 -9.37 6.28
CA MET A 22 -1.28 -10.25 5.12
C MET A 22 -0.34 -11.40 5.45
N GLY A 23 0.28 -11.40 6.64
CA GLY A 23 1.19 -12.45 7.11
C GLY A 23 2.59 -12.41 6.49
N ARG A 24 2.90 -11.42 5.64
CA ARG A 24 4.19 -11.31 4.94
C ARG A 24 4.48 -9.88 4.50
N GLY A 25 5.58 -9.33 5.01
CA GLY A 25 6.09 -8.02 4.59
C GLY A 25 6.76 -8.02 3.20
N PRO A 26 6.87 -6.85 2.55
CA PRO A 26 7.61 -6.68 1.30
C PRO A 26 9.13 -6.71 1.53
N LYS A 27 9.91 -6.98 0.47
CA LYS A 27 11.37 -6.81 0.50
C LYS A 27 11.78 -5.34 0.40
N ASN A 28 11.10 -4.58 -0.46
CA ASN A 28 11.28 -3.14 -0.56
C ASN A 28 9.93 -2.45 -0.59
N ILE A 29 9.88 -1.29 0.05
CA ILE A 29 8.74 -0.39 0.05
C ILE A 29 9.22 1.04 -0.19
N ARG A 30 8.47 1.80 -0.99
CA ARG A 30 8.69 3.23 -1.21
C ARG A 30 7.36 3.95 -1.22
N THR A 31 7.31 5.08 -0.54
CA THR A 31 6.15 5.96 -0.51
C THR A 31 6.51 7.29 -1.16
N TYR A 32 5.56 7.83 -1.91
CA TYR A 32 5.63 9.14 -2.53
C TYR A 32 4.38 9.93 -2.17
N ILE A 33 4.56 11.14 -1.68
CA ILE A 33 3.47 12.09 -1.47
C ILE A 33 3.45 13.07 -2.64
N ILE A 34 2.28 13.28 -3.24
CA ILE A 34 2.06 14.23 -4.33
C ILE A 34 0.73 14.94 -4.05
N ASN A 35 0.80 16.20 -3.63
CA ASN A 35 -0.35 16.98 -3.14
C ASN A 35 -1.14 16.22 -2.04
N ASP A 36 -2.38 15.84 -2.36
CA ASP A 36 -3.33 15.11 -1.53
C ASP A 36 -3.28 13.58 -1.72
N MET A 37 -2.40 13.09 -2.60
CA MET A 37 -2.22 11.67 -2.91
C MET A 37 -0.97 11.09 -2.24
N ILE A 38 -1.11 9.85 -1.81
CA ILE A 38 -0.04 8.99 -1.32
C ILE A 38 0.05 7.78 -2.27
N ILE A 39 1.22 7.55 -2.84
CA ILE A 39 1.50 6.39 -3.70
C ILE A 39 2.52 5.52 -3.01
N VAL A 40 2.18 4.26 -2.76
CA VAL A 40 3.06 3.28 -2.13
C VAL A 40 3.35 2.15 -3.12
N ARG A 41 4.64 1.89 -3.34
CA ARG A 41 5.13 0.80 -4.18
C ARG A 41 5.80 -0.26 -3.33
N LEU A 42 5.31 -1.49 -3.43
CA LEU A 42 5.84 -2.66 -2.74
C LEU A 42 6.39 -3.66 -3.74
N THR A 43 7.54 -4.27 -3.41
CA THR A 43 8.16 -5.33 -4.22
C THR A 43 8.59 -6.50 -3.35
N GLY A 44 8.60 -7.70 -3.93
CA GLY A 44 9.09 -8.91 -3.24
C GLY A 44 8.17 -9.47 -2.16
N PHE A 45 6.89 -9.08 -2.18
CA PHE A 45 5.87 -9.57 -1.24
C PHE A 45 5.24 -10.91 -1.68
N LEU A 46 5.40 -11.32 -2.95
CA LEU A 46 4.94 -12.62 -3.44
C LEU A 46 5.78 -13.77 -2.87
N SER A 47 5.11 -14.80 -2.39
CA SER A 47 5.73 -16.10 -2.07
C SER A 47 6.09 -16.88 -3.34
N PRO A 48 7.01 -17.86 -3.25
CA PRO A 48 7.33 -18.73 -4.39
C PRO A 48 6.12 -19.48 -4.95
N SER A 49 5.20 -19.92 -4.08
CA SER A 49 3.98 -20.62 -4.49
C SER A 49 3.02 -19.69 -5.26
N GLU A 50 2.90 -18.44 -4.85
CA GLU A 50 2.10 -17.44 -5.57
C GLU A 50 2.71 -17.06 -6.91
N GLN A 51 4.04 -16.95 -6.99
CA GLN A 51 4.72 -16.73 -8.27
C GLN A 51 4.40 -17.86 -9.25
N LYS A 52 4.50 -19.12 -8.81
CA LYS A 52 4.17 -20.29 -9.63
C LYS A 52 2.68 -20.36 -10.01
N LEU A 53 1.78 -19.92 -9.12
CA LEU A 53 0.35 -19.81 -9.44
C LEU A 53 0.13 -18.84 -10.61
N THR A 54 0.91 -17.77 -10.71
CA THR A 54 0.77 -16.75 -11.75
C THR A 54 1.42 -17.11 -13.10
N ASP A 55 1.85 -18.36 -13.31
CA ASP A 55 2.47 -18.82 -14.57
C ASP A 55 1.46 -19.02 -15.72
N ASN A 56 0.15 -19.01 -15.44
CA ASN A 56 -0.90 -19.15 -16.45
C ASN A 56 -2.08 -18.21 -16.18
N SER A 57 -2.93 -18.01 -17.20
CA SER A 57 -4.03 -17.04 -17.16
C SER A 57 -5.06 -17.30 -16.04
N GLN A 58 -5.44 -18.56 -15.83
CA GLN A 58 -6.40 -18.94 -14.79
C GLN A 58 -5.85 -18.65 -13.39
N GLY A 59 -4.58 -18.97 -13.16
CA GLY A 59 -3.91 -18.71 -11.90
C GLY A 59 -3.69 -17.22 -11.65
N ILE A 60 -3.41 -16.41 -12.68
CA ILE A 60 -3.37 -14.94 -12.59
C ILE A 60 -4.71 -14.38 -12.14
N GLU A 61 -5.81 -14.84 -12.75
CA GLU A 61 -7.16 -14.37 -12.41
C GLU A 61 -7.52 -14.73 -10.96
N LEU A 62 -7.27 -15.98 -10.57
CA LEU A 62 -7.52 -16.44 -9.20
C LEU A 62 -6.68 -15.64 -8.19
N PHE A 63 -5.40 -15.47 -8.47
CA PHE A 63 -4.49 -14.72 -7.61
C PHE A 63 -4.96 -13.28 -7.41
N LYS A 64 -5.34 -12.59 -8.49
CA LYS A 64 -5.86 -11.22 -8.41
C LYS A 64 -7.15 -11.16 -7.57
N LYS A 65 -8.10 -12.08 -7.81
CA LYS A 65 -9.35 -12.15 -7.02
C LYS A 65 -9.08 -12.32 -5.53
N VAL A 66 -8.23 -13.28 -5.15
CA VAL A 66 -7.84 -13.52 -3.75
C VAL A 66 -7.21 -12.26 -3.14
N ARG A 67 -6.26 -11.64 -3.84
CA ARG A 67 -5.57 -10.45 -3.33
C ARG A 67 -6.48 -9.24 -3.18
N THR A 68 -7.41 -9.02 -4.12
CA THR A 68 -8.43 -8.00 -3.99
C THR A 68 -9.29 -8.26 -2.75
N SER A 69 -9.83 -9.47 -2.59
CA SER A 69 -10.67 -9.80 -1.42
C SER A 69 -9.95 -9.62 -0.09
N LEU A 70 -8.69 -10.05 0.02
CA LEU A 70 -7.88 -9.86 1.23
C LEU A 70 -7.63 -8.37 1.52
N PHE A 71 -7.34 -7.58 0.47
CA PHE A 71 -7.11 -6.14 0.66
C PHE A 71 -8.38 -5.43 1.12
N GLU A 72 -9.53 -5.72 0.51
CA GLU A 72 -10.82 -5.16 0.94
C GLU A 72 -11.14 -5.50 2.40
N GLY A 73 -10.90 -6.74 2.83
CA GLY A 73 -11.11 -7.15 4.21
C GLY A 73 -10.19 -6.45 5.22
N GLY A 74 -8.99 -6.05 4.80
CA GLY A 74 -7.99 -5.37 5.63
C GLY A 74 -8.00 -3.85 5.51
N ARG A 75 -8.75 -3.29 4.56
CA ARG A 75 -8.70 -1.87 4.20
C ARG A 75 -8.92 -0.95 5.40
N GLY A 76 -9.92 -1.23 6.24
CA GLY A 76 -10.21 -0.40 7.41
C GLY A 76 -9.04 -0.34 8.40
N TYR A 77 -8.37 -1.46 8.64
CA TYR A 77 -7.18 -1.50 9.50
C TYR A 77 -6.03 -0.68 8.89
N LEU A 78 -5.78 -0.85 7.59
CA LEU A 78 -4.78 -0.07 6.88
C LEU A 78 -5.05 1.44 6.98
N GLU A 79 -6.30 1.86 6.73
CA GLU A 79 -6.69 3.27 6.77
C GLU A 79 -6.49 3.85 8.18
N THR A 80 -6.83 3.12 9.24
CA THR A 80 -6.54 3.54 10.62
C THR A 80 -5.04 3.80 10.85
N LEU A 81 -4.18 2.84 10.46
CA LEU A 81 -2.73 3.00 10.61
C LEU A 81 -2.19 4.23 9.87
N ILE A 82 -2.73 4.51 8.68
CA ILE A 82 -2.31 5.65 7.86
C ILE A 82 -2.82 6.97 8.47
N ILE A 83 -4.09 7.03 8.88
CA ILE A 83 -4.69 8.20 9.53
C ILE A 83 -3.90 8.60 10.79
N ASP A 84 -3.49 7.62 11.60
CA ASP A 84 -2.66 7.86 12.79
C ASP A 84 -1.31 8.53 12.45
N VAL A 85 -0.78 8.27 11.25
CA VAL A 85 0.46 8.88 10.75
C VAL A 85 0.23 10.27 10.16
N ILE A 86 -0.81 10.45 9.34
CA ILE A 86 -1.00 11.68 8.54
C ILE A 86 -1.90 12.72 9.22
N GLY A 87 -2.76 12.31 10.15
CA GLY A 87 -3.67 13.20 10.90
C GLY A 87 -4.75 13.88 10.05
N VAL A 88 -5.07 13.33 8.88
CA VAL A 88 -6.12 13.82 7.97
C VAL A 88 -6.99 12.65 7.49
N ALA A 89 -8.19 12.96 6.99
CA ALA A 89 -9.11 11.92 6.54
C ALA A 89 -8.72 11.37 5.16
N ILE A 90 -8.94 10.07 4.98
CA ILE A 90 -8.82 9.39 3.69
C ILE A 90 -10.17 9.49 2.96
N ILE A 91 -10.13 9.86 1.67
CA ILE A 91 -11.29 9.89 0.77
C ILE A 91 -11.44 8.53 0.08
N SER A 92 -10.34 7.95 -0.37
CA SER A 92 -10.36 6.71 -1.15
C SER A 92 -9.03 5.99 -1.09
N THR A 93 -9.10 4.66 -1.12
CA THR A 93 -7.95 3.76 -1.13
C THR A 93 -8.10 2.75 -2.26
N TYR A 94 -7.04 2.59 -3.06
CA TYR A 94 -6.96 1.66 -4.18
C TYR A 94 -5.72 0.78 -4.05
N SER A 95 -5.81 -0.47 -4.52
CA SER A 95 -4.67 -1.37 -4.61
C SER A 95 -4.77 -2.20 -5.88
N ASP A 96 -3.65 -2.39 -6.58
CA ASP A 96 -3.52 -3.38 -7.65
C ASP A 96 -2.15 -4.06 -7.59
N ILE A 97 -2.08 -5.25 -8.19
CA ILE A 97 -0.89 -6.08 -8.28
C ILE A 97 -0.59 -6.40 -9.75
N SER A 98 0.67 -6.20 -10.12
CA SER A 98 1.24 -6.67 -11.37
C SER A 98 1.81 -8.07 -11.16
N THR A 99 1.19 -9.08 -11.78
CA THR A 99 1.74 -10.46 -11.82
C THR A 99 2.95 -10.58 -12.75
N LYS A 100 3.17 -9.60 -13.64
CA LYS A 100 4.35 -9.56 -14.52
C LYS A 100 5.61 -9.10 -13.78
N THR A 101 5.48 -8.11 -12.90
CA THR A 101 6.63 -7.50 -12.19
C THR A 101 6.70 -7.91 -10.72
N GLY A 102 5.66 -8.55 -10.17
CA GLY A 102 5.59 -8.92 -8.76
C GLY A 102 5.46 -7.70 -7.84
N GLU A 103 4.83 -6.64 -8.34
CA GLU A 103 4.70 -5.36 -7.67
C GLU A 103 3.28 -5.09 -7.24
N LYS A 104 3.13 -4.45 -6.08
CA LYS A 104 1.86 -3.94 -5.59
C LYS A 104 1.96 -2.43 -5.50
N ILE A 105 0.94 -1.76 -6.03
CA ILE A 105 0.77 -0.32 -5.88
C ILE A 105 -0.47 -0.08 -5.03
N ILE A 106 -0.32 0.76 -4.01
CA ILE A 106 -1.43 1.30 -3.22
C ILE A 106 -1.48 2.80 -3.47
N VAL A 107 -2.68 3.31 -3.76
CA VAL A 107 -2.93 4.74 -3.92
C VAL A 107 -3.98 5.16 -2.91
N ILE A 108 -3.67 6.18 -2.12
CA ILE A 108 -4.57 6.75 -1.12
C ILE A 108 -4.75 8.23 -1.44
N THR A 109 -6.00 8.69 -1.50
CA THR A 109 -6.34 10.10 -1.65
C THR A 109 -6.88 10.61 -0.33
N THR A 110 -6.45 11.78 0.08
CA THR A 110 -6.81 12.41 1.36
C THR A 110 -7.63 13.67 1.13
N ASN A 111 -8.32 14.15 2.17
CA ASN A 111 -9.15 15.36 2.07
C ASN A 111 -8.37 16.68 2.11
N ARG A 112 -7.03 16.64 2.19
CA ARG A 112 -6.16 17.83 2.28
C ARG A 112 -4.87 17.62 1.52
N ASN A 113 -4.29 18.69 1.02
CA ASN A 113 -2.94 18.64 0.45
C ASN A 113 -1.91 18.41 1.57
N LEU A 114 -1.23 17.27 1.55
CA LEU A 114 -0.24 16.89 2.55
C LEU A 114 1.05 17.70 2.41
N GLU A 115 1.46 18.04 1.19
CA GLU A 115 2.68 18.83 0.95
C GLU A 115 2.56 20.26 1.51
N GLU A 116 1.37 20.86 1.42
CA GLU A 116 1.10 22.14 2.08
C GLU A 116 1.17 22.05 3.60
N LEU A 117 0.63 20.97 4.20
CA LEU A 117 0.63 20.77 5.64
C LEU A 117 2.04 20.53 6.20
N ILE A 118 2.93 19.96 5.39
CA ILE A 118 4.34 19.76 5.71
C ILE A 118 5.12 21.07 5.63
N THR A 119 4.79 21.95 4.69
CA THR A 119 5.48 23.23 4.46
C THR A 119 5.04 24.32 5.44
N LYS A 120 3.79 24.26 5.93
CA LYS A 120 3.23 25.21 6.91
C LYS A 120 3.64 24.91 8.36
N LYS A 121 4.40 23.84 8.62
CA LYS A 121 4.91 23.42 9.94
C LYS A 121 6.41 23.62 10.03
#